data_AF-A0A2U2MVX5-F1
#
_entry.id   AF-A0A2U2MVX5-F1
#
_cell.length_a   1.000
_cell.length_b   1.000
_cell.length_c   1.000
_cell.angle_alpha   90.00
_cell.angle_beta   90.00
_cell.angle_gamma   90.00
#
_symmetry.space_group_name_H-M   'P 1'
#
loop_
_entity.id
_entity.type
_entity.pdbx_description
1 polymer ?
#
loop_
_entity_poly.entity_id
_entity_poly.type
_entity_poly.pdbx_seq_one_letter_code
_entity_poly.pdbx_strand_id
1 'polypeptide(L)'
;MTRGLLWLASYFFALWHLRRSPLVEQDRLERARWCRDHCGTFAARWFGLGAALWLTFTTPFVQAPIFAMAGLVALCFGIWHITWQIVAQSRAGPPHIEPPADFPRRDDDDR
;
A
#
# COMPACT_ATOMS: atom_id res chain seq x y z
N MET A 1 -11.08 10.59 -20.12
CA MET A 1 -9.83 10.02 -19.55
C MET A 1 -9.47 8.78 -20.35
N THR A 2 -8.20 8.66 -20.76
CA THR A 2 -7.70 7.46 -21.45
C THR A 2 -7.64 6.28 -20.48
N ARG A 3 -7.89 5.07 -20.98
CA ARG A 3 -7.90 3.82 -20.18
C ARG A 3 -6.62 3.61 -19.38
N GLY A 4 -5.47 4.02 -19.92
CA GLY A 4 -4.17 3.93 -19.23
C GLY A 4 -4.06 4.83 -18.00
N LEU A 5 -4.67 6.01 -18.00
CA LEU A 5 -4.57 6.94 -16.87
C LEU A 5 -5.41 6.44 -15.68
N LEU A 6 -6.53 5.77 -15.95
CA LEU A 6 -7.31 5.08 -14.92
C LEU A 6 -6.54 3.90 -14.32
N TRP A 7 -5.85 3.13 -15.16
CA TRP A 7 -5.03 2.03 -14.70
C TRP A 7 -3.91 2.52 -13.78
N LEU A 8 -3.15 3.54 -14.19
CA LEU A 8 -2.10 4.14 -13.37
C LEU A 8 -2.65 4.67 -12.04
N ALA A 9 -3.78 5.37 -12.06
CA ALA A 9 -4.41 5.88 -10.86
C ALA A 9 -4.80 4.75 -9.90
N SER A 10 -5.39 3.66 -10.41
CA SER A 10 -5.76 2.48 -9.63
C SER A 10 -4.57 1.70 -9.09
N TYR A 11 -3.43 1.73 -9.78
CA TYR A 11 -2.23 1.00 -9.41
C TYR A 11 -1.41 1.73 -8.35
N PHE A 12 -1.30 3.06 -8.44
CA PHE A 12 -0.43 3.85 -7.55
C PHE A 12 -1.17 4.56 -6.41
N PHE A 13 -2.49 4.76 -6.47
CA PHE A 13 -3.16 5.63 -5.49
C PHE A 13 -4.33 4.94 -4.79
N ALA A 14 -4.21 4.81 -3.46
CA ALA A 14 -5.31 4.36 -2.60
C ALA A 14 -6.55 5.28 -2.71
N LEU A 15 -6.33 6.59 -2.90
CA LEU A 15 -7.40 7.57 -3.02
C LEU A 15 -8.33 7.32 -4.22
N TRP A 16 -7.81 6.73 -5.29
CA TRP A 16 -8.64 6.38 -6.45
C TRP A 16 -9.71 5.35 -6.07
N HIS A 17 -9.33 4.32 -5.31
CA HIS A 17 -10.25 3.28 -4.80
C HIS A 17 -11.23 3.86 -3.79
N LEU A 18 -10.75 4.72 -2.88
CA LEU A 18 -11.58 5.39 -1.87
C LEU A 18 -12.65 6.33 -2.44
N ARG A 19 -12.57 6.69 -3.73
CA ARG A 19 -13.54 7.54 -4.45
C ARG A 19 -14.47 6.75 -5.38
N ARG A 20 -14.36 5.41 -5.40
CA ARG A 20 -15.14 4.51 -6.26
C ARG A 20 -16.06 3.64 -5.41
N SER A 21 -17.20 3.25 -5.96
CA SER A 21 -18.06 2.21 -5.36
C SER A 21 -17.30 0.87 -5.31
N PRO A 22 -17.49 0.05 -4.26
CA PRO A 22 -18.44 0.25 -3.16
C PRO A 22 -17.91 1.19 -2.05
N LEU A 23 -16.61 1.48 -1.99
CA LEU A 23 -15.97 2.19 -0.88
C LEU A 23 -16.43 3.64 -0.69
N VAL A 24 -16.92 4.30 -1.74
CA VAL A 24 -17.47 5.66 -1.63
C VAL A 24 -18.79 5.68 -0.87
N GLU A 25 -19.52 4.56 -0.85
CA GLU A 25 -20.82 4.38 -0.20
C GLU A 25 -20.67 3.82 1.23
N GLN A 26 -19.50 3.27 1.57
CA GLN A 26 -19.21 2.70 2.88
C GLN A 26 -18.93 3.77 3.94
N ASP A 27 -19.07 3.39 5.22
CA ASP A 27 -18.79 4.30 6.33
C ASP A 27 -17.29 4.66 6.42
N ARG A 28 -16.98 5.79 7.06
CA ARG A 28 -15.62 6.26 7.31
C ARG A 28 -14.76 5.21 7.99
N LEU A 29 -15.34 4.40 8.89
CA LEU A 29 -14.60 3.35 9.60
C LEU A 29 -14.24 2.17 8.69
N GLU A 30 -15.14 1.76 7.78
CA GLU A 30 -14.87 0.72 6.78
C GLU A 30 -13.82 1.17 5.77
N ARG A 31 -13.89 2.42 5.33
CA ARG A 31 -12.86 3.03 4.47
C ARG A 31 -11.50 3.08 5.16
N ALA A 32 -11.49 3.34 6.48
CA ALA A 32 -10.26 3.27 7.27
C ALA A 32 -9.73 1.83 7.36
N ARG A 33 -10.56 0.82 7.65
CA ARG A 33 -10.15 -0.60 7.61
C ARG A 33 -9.54 -0.97 6.27
N TRP A 34 -10.19 -0.56 5.17
CA TRP A 34 -9.67 -0.81 3.83
C TRP A 34 -8.30 -0.17 3.61
N CYS A 35 -8.12 1.12 3.97
CA CYS A 35 -6.81 1.76 3.84
C CYS A 35 -5.77 1.11 4.74
N ARG A 36 -6.09 0.74 5.98
CA ARG A 36 -5.15 0.01 6.85
C ARG A 36 -4.60 -1.24 6.14
N ASP A 37 -5.45 -1.98 5.46
CA ASP A 37 -5.10 -3.27 4.86
C ASP A 37 -4.40 -3.12 3.49
N HIS A 38 -4.64 -2.02 2.76
CA HIS A 38 -4.15 -1.85 1.37
C HIS A 38 -3.16 -0.70 1.16
N CYS A 39 -3.16 0.34 2.01
CA CYS A 39 -2.30 1.52 1.86
C CYS A 39 -0.80 1.15 1.87
N GLY A 40 -0.41 0.08 2.58
CA GLY A 40 0.96 -0.46 2.54
C GLY A 40 1.39 -0.96 1.17
N THR A 41 0.50 -1.56 0.38
CA THR A 41 0.81 -2.01 -0.99
C THR A 41 1.10 -0.84 -1.93
N PHE A 42 0.33 0.24 -1.82
CA PHE A 42 0.59 1.46 -2.60
C PHE A 42 1.89 2.13 -2.16
N ALA A 43 2.15 2.18 -0.85
CA ALA A 43 3.42 2.68 -0.32
C ALA A 43 4.61 1.89 -0.89
N ALA A 44 4.54 0.56 -0.87
CA ALA A 44 5.59 -0.30 -1.41
C ALA A 44 5.88 -0.04 -2.89
N ARG A 45 4.83 0.16 -3.71
CA ARG A 45 4.99 0.51 -5.15
C ARG A 45 5.70 1.85 -5.33
N TRP A 46 5.34 2.84 -4.53
CA TRP A 46 5.98 4.16 -4.56
C TRP A 46 7.43 4.14 -4.08
N PHE A 47 7.72 3.40 -3.00
CA PHE A 47 9.10 3.20 -2.54
C PHE A 47 9.94 2.44 -3.55
N GLY A 48 9.40 1.38 -4.16
CA GLY A 48 10.09 0.64 -5.21
C GLY A 48 10.41 1.51 -6.41
N LEU A 49 9.45 2.34 -6.86
CA LEU A 49 9.68 3.31 -7.93
C LEU A 49 10.74 4.35 -7.53
N GLY A 50 10.64 4.92 -6.33
CA GLY A 50 11.58 5.91 -5.83
C GLY A 50 13.01 5.37 -5.72
N ALA A 51 13.17 4.17 -5.17
CA ALA A 51 14.44 3.47 -5.08
C ALA A 51 15.02 3.18 -6.47
N ALA A 52 14.20 2.68 -7.41
CA ALA A 52 14.65 2.42 -8.78
C ALA A 52 15.12 3.70 -9.49
N LEU A 53 14.38 4.79 -9.35
CA LEU A 53 14.75 6.10 -9.91
C LEU A 53 16.02 6.65 -9.27
N TRP A 54 16.18 6.49 -7.96
CA TRP A 54 17.38 6.90 -7.25
C TRP A 54 18.60 6.12 -7.70
N LEU A 55 18.49 4.78 -7.78
CA LEU A 55 19.57 3.93 -8.29
C LEU A 55 19.93 4.30 -9.72
N THR A 56 18.93 4.55 -10.57
CA THR A 56 19.13 5.01 -11.95
C THR A 56 19.90 6.34 -11.97
N PHE A 57 19.53 7.31 -11.13
CA PHE A 57 20.25 8.58 -11.01
C PHE A 57 21.72 8.38 -10.58
N THR A 58 21.99 7.45 -9.65
CA THR A 58 23.36 7.16 -9.20
C THR A 58 24.22 6.45 -10.25
N THR A 59 23.63 5.93 -11.34
CA THR A 59 24.42 5.35 -12.42
C THR A 59 25.17 6.45 -13.18
N PRO A 60 26.48 6.28 -13.44
CA PRO A 60 27.33 7.34 -13.96
C PRO A 60 26.93 7.84 -15.35
N PHE A 61 26.20 7.03 -16.14
CA PHE A 61 25.82 7.37 -17.51
C PHE A 61 24.47 8.08 -17.64
N VAL A 62 23.66 8.09 -16.58
CA VAL A 62 22.27 8.58 -16.65
C VAL A 62 22.07 9.88 -15.89
N GLN A 63 22.89 10.19 -14.86
CA GLN A 63 22.94 11.34 -13.92
C GLN A 63 22.09 12.61 -14.26
N ALA A 64 20.81 12.43 -14.55
CA ALA A 64 19.91 13.50 -14.95
C ALA A 64 19.12 13.89 -13.70
N PRO A 65 19.12 15.17 -13.31
CA PRO A 65 18.42 15.64 -12.11
C PRO A 65 16.93 15.27 -12.07
N ILE A 66 16.32 15.07 -13.24
CA ILE A 66 14.93 14.62 -13.34
C ILE A 66 14.68 13.28 -12.65
N PHE A 67 15.62 12.32 -12.70
CA PHE A 67 15.48 11.03 -12.03
C PHE A 67 15.60 11.17 -10.51
N ALA A 68 16.50 12.02 -10.02
CA ALA A 68 16.60 12.34 -8.60
C ALA A 68 15.31 12.99 -8.08
N MET A 69 14.81 14.02 -8.77
CA MET A 69 13.58 14.71 -8.39
C MET A 69 12.36 13.77 -8.44
N ALA A 70 12.21 12.99 -9.51
CA ALA A 70 11.12 12.01 -9.63
C ALA A 70 11.22 10.92 -8.55
N GLY A 71 12.44 10.47 -8.23
CA GLY A 71 12.69 9.54 -7.14
C GLY A 71 12.24 10.09 -5.79
N LEU A 72 12.61 11.34 -5.47
CA LEU A 72 12.17 12.02 -4.25
C LEU A 72 10.65 12.17 -4.18
N VAL A 73 10.00 12.58 -5.27
CA VAL A 73 8.54 12.65 -5.35
C VAL A 73 7.90 11.29 -5.08
N ALA A 74 8.46 10.23 -5.68
CA ALA A 74 7.97 8.88 -5.45
C ALA A 74 8.12 8.44 -3.98
N LEU A 75 9.25 8.73 -3.35
CA LEU A 75 9.44 8.46 -1.92
C LEU A 75 8.45 9.23 -1.04
N CYS A 76 8.19 10.51 -1.34
CA CYS A 76 7.18 11.31 -0.65
C CYS A 76 5.77 10.69 -0.74
N PHE A 77 5.38 10.17 -1.91
CA PHE A 77 4.12 9.44 -2.06
C PHE A 77 4.10 8.11 -1.29
N GLY A 78 5.24 7.43 -1.18
CA GLY A 78 5.38 6.24 -0.34
C GLY A 78 5.11 6.57 1.13
N ILE A 79 5.77 7.62 1.65
CA ILE A 79 5.59 8.13 3.02
C ILE A 79 4.12 8.53 3.24
N TRP A 80 3.53 9.28 2.31
CA TRP A 80 2.13 9.69 2.38
C TRP A 80 1.18 8.50 2.58
N HIS A 81 1.36 7.42 1.81
CA HIS A 81 0.51 6.22 1.96
C HIS A 81 0.72 5.51 3.31
N ILE A 82 1.95 5.44 3.82
CA ILE A 82 2.22 4.91 5.17
C ILE A 82 1.57 5.78 6.25
N THR A 83 1.65 7.10 6.15
CA THR A 83 0.99 8.01 7.10
C THR A 83 -0.52 7.77 7.11
N TRP A 84 -1.14 7.61 5.95
CA TRP A 84 -2.56 7.26 5.86
C TRP A 84 -2.88 5.88 6.44
N GLN A 85 -2.00 4.89 6.25
CA GLN A 85 -2.13 3.58 6.88
C GLN A 85 -2.12 3.68 8.41
N ILE A 86 -1.19 4.46 8.98
CA ILE A 86 -1.08 4.67 10.44
C ILE A 86 -2.32 5.39 10.99
N VAL A 87 -2.77 6.44 10.30
CA VAL A 87 -4.01 7.16 10.67
C VAL A 87 -5.24 6.26 10.55
N ALA A 88 -5.25 5.35 9.57
CA ALA A 88 -6.31 4.39 9.41
C ALA A 88 -6.29 3.33 10.53
N GLN A 89 -5.11 2.84 10.90
CA GLN A 89 -4.91 1.90 12.02
C GLN A 89 -5.38 2.50 13.35
N SER A 90 -5.05 3.77 13.62
CA SER A 90 -5.46 4.44 14.86
C SER A 90 -6.98 4.62 14.97
N ARG A 91 -7.70 4.63 13.84
CA ARG A 91 -9.17 4.73 13.80
C ARG A 91 -9.88 3.37 13.78
N ALA A 92 -9.37 2.44 12.98
CA ALA A 92 -10.03 1.16 12.71
C ALA A 92 -9.66 0.05 13.71
N GLY A 93 -8.59 0.25 14.48
CA GLY A 93 -8.03 -0.76 15.37
C GLY A 93 -7.08 -1.73 14.66
N PRO A 94 -6.45 -2.64 15.42
CA PRO A 94 -5.53 -3.64 14.88
C PRO A 94 -6.23 -4.59 13.89
N PRO A 95 -5.48 -5.18 12.94
CA PRO A 95 -6.00 -6.22 12.04
C PRO A 95 -6.76 -7.30 12.79
N HIS A 96 -7.78 -7.86 12.15
CA HIS A 96 -8.46 -9.03 12.71
C HIS A 96 -7.42 -10.17 12.79
N ILE A 97 -7.16 -10.67 13.99
CA ILE A 97 -6.29 -11.81 14.23
C ILE A 97 -7.18 -13.05 14.15
N GLU A 98 -6.92 -13.93 13.19
CA GLU A 98 -7.60 -15.22 13.14
C GLU A 98 -7.28 -16.02 14.41
N PRO A 99 -8.27 -16.74 14.98
CA PRO A 99 -8.01 -17.57 16.15
C PRO A 99 -6.92 -18.61 15.83
N PRO A 100 -6.13 -19.05 16.83
CA PRO A 100 -5.12 -20.08 16.64
C PRO A 100 -5.74 -21.31 15.95
N ALA A 101 -5.07 -21.83 14.92
CA ALA A 101 -5.49 -23.09 14.32
C ALA A 101 -5.41 -24.21 15.36
N ASP A 102 -6.44 -25.05 15.44
CA ASP A 102 -6.40 -26.23 16.29
C ASP A 102 -5.31 -27.18 15.78
N PHE A 103 -4.30 -27.41 16.62
CA PHE A 103 -3.28 -28.41 16.31
C PHE A 103 -3.91 -29.81 16.43
N PRO A 104 -3.63 -30.74 15.50
CA PRO A 104 -4.03 -32.13 15.65
C PRO A 104 -3.52 -32.69 16.99
N ARG A 105 -4.44 -33.01 17.91
CA ARG A 105 -4.11 -33.76 19.12
C ARG A 105 -3.68 -35.16 18.68
N ARG A 106 -2.45 -35.53 19.01
CA ARG A 106 -1.92 -36.87 18.78
C ARG A 106 -2.40 -37.78 19.91
N ASP A 107 -3.70 -38.06 19.93
CA ASP A 107 -4.32 -39.05 20.81
C ASP A 107 -4.74 -40.23 19.93
N ASP A 108 -3.83 -41.16 19.61
CA ASP A 108 -4.12 -42.50 19.06
C ASP A 108 -2.81 -43.29 18.80
N ASP A 109 -2.01 -43.57 19.84
CA ASP A 109 -0.86 -44.52 19.75
C ASP A 109 -0.87 -45.52 20.94
N ASP A 110 -2.03 -45.79 21.56
CA ASP A 110 -2.22 -46.82 22.60
C ASP A 110 -3.35 -47.80 22.21
N ARG A 111 -3.11 -48.69 21.24
CA ARG A 111 -3.85 -49.95 21.08
C ARG A 111 -3.04 -51.04 20.39
#